data_AF-A0A059CHB5-F1
#
_entry.id   AF-A0A059CHB5-F1
#
_cell.length_a   1.000
_cell.length_b   1.000
_cell.length_c   1.000
_cell.angle_alpha   90.00
_cell.angle_beta   90.00
_cell.angle_gamma   90.00
#
_symmetry.space_group_name_H-M   'P 1'
#
loop_
_entity.id
_entity.type
_entity.pdbx_description
1 polymer ?
#
loop_
_entity_poly.entity_id
_entity_poly.type
_entity_poly.pdbx_seq_one_letter_code
_entity_poly.pdbx_strand_id
1 'polypeptide(L)'
;MLQNEGAGSDEYHGQEIEDPFGPLLCLATGLHVNIMFGSIKDFVNTPELGIFHLLDIPLYHGCVVDPQDATAIGAIGSKSYDDLSSAVVAPDLTPRKRKLFQKIVENKSGLTPYGLSCLRRDVRDGELCVLFHNEHFSTMFKYKGQLYLLATDEAFLDMPNHVWEKLEKVKGGNVYVSSDFKECKMDHVGSMNDATLAVSTNDDIDEQLARSLQEEEFNA
;
A
#
# COMPACT_ATOMS: atom_id res chain seq x y z
N MET A 1 13.64 -12.32 60.47
CA MET A 1 12.34 -12.33 59.78
C MET A 1 12.51 -11.55 58.50
N LEU A 2 12.06 -12.13 57.40
CA LEU A 2 12.00 -11.57 56.06
C LEU A 2 11.17 -10.28 56.06
N GLN A 3 11.59 -9.26 55.30
CA GLN A 3 10.91 -8.89 54.06
C GLN A 3 11.69 -7.82 53.27
N ASN A 4 11.74 -8.09 51.98
CA ASN A 4 12.36 -7.36 50.89
C ASN A 4 11.21 -6.96 49.96
N GLU A 5 10.95 -5.67 49.79
CA GLU A 5 10.20 -5.04 48.69
C GLU A 5 10.79 -3.63 48.59
N GLY A 6 11.38 -3.16 47.50
CA GLY A 6 11.07 -3.32 46.09
C GLY A 6 11.39 -1.96 45.47
N ALA A 7 12.68 -1.72 45.23
CA ALA A 7 13.15 -0.55 44.50
C ALA A 7 12.88 -0.76 43.00
N GLY A 8 12.33 0.25 42.35
CA GLY A 8 12.03 0.25 40.91
C GLY A 8 11.09 1.37 40.55
N SER A 9 11.44 2.61 40.91
CA SER A 9 10.79 3.79 40.36
C SER A 9 11.20 3.93 38.89
N ASP A 10 10.20 3.98 38.03
CA ASP A 10 10.29 4.08 36.58
C ASP A 10 11.25 5.20 36.12
N GLU A 11 12.43 4.82 35.64
CA GLU A 11 13.28 5.69 34.83
C GLU A 11 12.85 5.60 33.36
N TYR A 12 11.76 6.28 33.02
CA TYR A 12 11.57 6.74 31.65
C TYR A 12 12.47 7.96 31.45
N HIS A 13 13.69 7.73 30.99
CA HIS A 13 14.49 8.82 30.42
C HIS A 13 13.75 9.37 29.21
N GLY A 14 13.08 10.51 29.41
CA GLY A 14 12.65 11.38 28.34
C GLY A 14 13.89 11.86 27.60
N GLN A 15 14.19 11.24 26.47
CA GLN A 15 15.02 11.88 25.46
C GLN A 15 14.20 13.05 24.91
N GLU A 16 14.54 14.26 25.35
CA GLU A 16 14.14 15.49 24.69
C GLU A 16 14.54 15.37 23.21
N ILE A 17 13.56 15.57 22.33
CA ILE A 17 13.79 15.61 20.89
C ILE A 17 14.63 16.87 20.62
N GLU A 18 15.95 16.73 20.48
CA GLU A 18 16.89 17.85 20.30
C GLU A 18 16.61 18.70 19.05
N ASP A 19 15.82 18.20 18.09
CA ASP A 19 15.28 18.99 16.99
C ASP A 19 13.92 18.42 16.49
N PRO A 20 12.78 18.94 16.97
CA PRO A 20 11.47 18.49 16.50
C PRO A 20 11.13 18.98 15.09
N PHE A 21 11.93 19.89 14.51
CA PHE A 21 11.67 20.51 13.20
C PHE A 21 12.47 19.88 12.06
N GLY A 22 13.61 19.23 12.34
CA GLY A 22 14.34 18.44 11.37
C GLY A 22 13.46 17.41 10.63
N PRO A 23 12.70 16.56 11.34
CA PRO A 23 11.77 15.60 10.73
C PRO A 23 10.60 16.27 9.97
N LEU A 24 10.16 17.47 10.38
CA LEU A 24 9.09 18.21 9.70
C LEU A 24 9.50 18.66 8.29
N LEU A 25 10.78 18.97 8.07
CA LEU A 25 11.29 19.33 6.74
C LEU A 25 11.40 18.11 5.80
N CYS A 26 11.63 16.91 6.35
CA CYS A 26 11.67 15.65 5.60
C CYS A 26 10.29 15.22 5.08
N LEU A 27 9.19 15.59 5.74
CA LEU A 27 7.83 15.27 5.26
C LEU A 27 7.57 15.83 3.85
N ALA A 28 8.16 16.99 3.51
CA ALA A 28 8.00 17.62 2.21
C ALA A 28 8.94 17.08 1.12
N THR A 29 10.02 16.40 1.51
CA THR A 29 11.11 15.97 0.61
C THR A 29 11.29 14.45 0.50
N GLY A 30 10.59 13.70 1.36
CA GLY A 30 10.64 12.24 1.43
C GLY A 30 11.10 11.78 2.81
N LEU A 31 10.32 10.90 3.43
CA LEU A 31 10.65 10.27 4.71
C LEU A 31 11.28 8.90 4.44
N HIS A 32 12.52 8.69 4.90
CA HIS A 32 13.12 7.36 4.80
C HIS A 32 12.48 6.44 5.84
N VAL A 33 11.88 5.35 5.36
CA VAL A 33 11.22 4.35 6.19
C VAL A 33 11.67 2.98 5.75
N ASN A 34 12.09 2.17 6.72
CA ASN A 34 12.50 0.80 6.48
C ASN A 34 11.65 -0.14 7.34
N ILE A 35 11.00 -1.11 6.69
CA ILE A 35 10.05 -2.02 7.32
C ILE A 35 10.73 -3.33 7.71
N MET A 36 10.17 -4.00 8.71
CA MET A 36 10.41 -5.42 8.99
C MET A 36 9.13 -6.20 8.68
N PHE A 37 9.18 -7.53 8.75
CA PHE A 37 8.14 -8.39 8.16
C PHE A 37 7.31 -9.17 9.19
N GLY A 38 7.46 -8.89 10.49
CA GLY A 38 6.84 -9.65 11.58
C GLY A 38 5.40 -9.25 11.89
N SER A 39 5.10 -7.96 11.84
CA SER A 39 3.81 -7.35 12.17
C SER A 39 3.57 -6.12 11.30
N ILE A 40 2.34 -5.60 11.30
CA ILE A 40 1.95 -4.38 10.57
C ILE A 40 2.54 -3.09 11.17
N LYS A 41 3.16 -3.18 12.36
CA LYS A 41 3.76 -2.05 13.10
C LYS A 41 5.28 -2.10 13.11
N ASP A 42 5.90 -3.09 12.45
CA ASP A 42 7.31 -3.35 12.61
C ASP A 42 8.13 -2.49 11.64
N PHE A 43 8.66 -1.38 12.16
CA PHE A 43 9.59 -0.51 11.45
C PHE A 43 10.96 -0.54 12.12
N VAL A 44 12.02 -0.36 11.32
CA VAL A 44 13.33 -0.01 11.87
C VAL A 44 13.22 1.37 12.51
N ASN A 45 13.57 1.48 13.79
CA ASN A 45 13.44 2.74 14.52
C ASN A 45 14.42 3.77 13.97
N THR A 46 13.90 4.85 13.40
CA THR A 46 14.68 5.97 12.88
C THR A 46 14.13 7.28 13.46
N PRO A 47 14.95 8.35 13.57
CA PRO A 47 14.49 9.64 14.09
C PRO A 47 13.27 10.20 13.35
N GLU A 48 13.18 9.94 12.05
CA GLU A 48 12.10 10.35 11.16
C GLU A 48 10.73 9.84 11.62
N LEU A 49 10.67 8.65 12.24
CA LEU A 49 9.43 8.08 12.75
C LEU A 49 8.90 8.81 13.99
N GLY A 50 9.74 9.64 14.64
CA GLY A 50 9.37 10.43 15.81
C GLY A 50 8.17 11.34 15.57
N ILE A 51 7.95 11.79 14.33
CA ILE A 51 6.82 12.67 14.00
C ILE A 51 5.46 11.99 14.20
N PHE A 52 5.36 10.70 13.90
CA PHE A 52 4.12 9.93 14.08
C PHE A 52 3.77 9.76 15.55
N HIS A 53 4.78 9.56 16.40
CA HIS A 53 4.61 9.52 17.85
C HIS A 53 4.23 10.89 18.42
N LEU A 54 4.86 11.97 17.94
CA LEU A 54 4.57 13.32 18.39
C LEU A 54 3.14 13.76 18.05
N LEU A 55 2.62 13.36 16.90
CA LEU A 55 1.27 13.68 16.44
C LEU A 55 0.20 12.72 16.95
N ASP A 56 0.58 11.65 17.67
CA ASP A 56 -0.31 10.55 18.07
C ASP A 56 -1.06 9.94 16.86
N ILE A 57 -0.35 9.78 15.73
CA ILE A 57 -0.88 9.20 14.50
C ILE A 57 -0.21 7.83 14.29
N PRO A 58 -0.95 6.71 14.34
CA PRO A 58 -0.38 5.40 14.09
C PRO A 58 0.17 5.28 12.66
N LEU A 59 1.36 4.68 12.52
CA LEU A 59 1.94 4.29 11.25
C LEU A 59 1.86 2.76 11.09
N TYR A 60 1.41 2.30 9.94
CA TYR A 60 1.27 0.89 9.60
C TYR A 60 1.87 0.57 8.23
N HIS A 61 2.21 -0.69 7.99
CA HIS A 61 2.49 -1.26 6.67
C HIS A 61 1.78 -2.61 6.52
N GLY A 62 1.67 -3.13 5.29
CA GLY A 62 1.02 -4.42 5.03
C GLY A 62 1.91 -5.49 4.40
N CYS A 63 3.23 -5.28 4.35
CA CYS A 63 4.20 -6.29 3.93
C CYS A 63 4.57 -7.20 5.11
N VAL A 64 3.70 -8.14 5.46
CA VAL A 64 3.88 -9.05 6.60
C VAL A 64 3.97 -10.48 6.09
N VAL A 65 4.93 -11.25 6.61
CA VAL A 65 5.10 -12.65 6.24
C VAL A 65 4.02 -13.50 6.88
N ASP A 66 3.43 -14.39 6.10
CA ASP A 66 2.45 -15.35 6.61
C ASP A 66 3.11 -16.33 7.60
N PRO A 67 2.60 -16.48 8.84
CA PRO A 67 3.09 -17.45 9.81
C PRO A 67 3.13 -18.89 9.30
N GLN A 68 2.33 -19.22 8.28
CA GLN A 68 2.32 -20.55 7.65
C GLN A 68 3.50 -20.75 6.69
N ASP A 69 4.18 -19.69 6.25
CA ASP A 69 5.36 -19.77 5.40
C ASP A 69 6.65 -19.84 6.24
N ALA A 70 6.86 -21.00 6.89
CA ALA A 70 8.06 -21.26 7.70
C ALA A 70 9.38 -21.09 6.92
N THR A 71 9.34 -21.27 5.58
CA THR A 71 10.51 -21.05 4.72
C THR A 71 10.84 -19.57 4.62
N ALA A 72 9.83 -18.72 4.41
CA ALA A 72 10.00 -17.28 4.40
C ALA A 72 10.51 -16.76 5.76
N ILE A 73 9.87 -17.19 6.84
CA ILE A 73 10.24 -16.81 8.21
C ILE A 73 11.70 -17.15 8.50
N GLY A 74 12.11 -18.40 8.24
CA GLY A 74 13.48 -18.85 8.50
C GLY A 74 14.53 -18.19 7.61
N ALA A 75 14.17 -17.80 6.39
CA ALA A 75 15.10 -17.13 5.48
C ALA A 75 15.27 -15.64 5.81
N ILE A 76 14.16 -14.94 6.06
CA ILE A 76 14.15 -13.51 6.40
C ILE A 76 14.79 -13.30 7.78
N GLY A 77 14.31 -14.03 8.79
CA GLY A 77 14.72 -13.83 10.18
C GLY A 77 14.36 -12.42 10.65
N SER A 78 15.33 -11.70 11.21
CA SER A 78 15.18 -10.32 11.70
C SER A 78 15.61 -9.25 10.71
N LYS A 79 15.61 -9.56 9.40
CA LYS A 79 16.04 -8.62 8.35
C LYS A 79 14.95 -7.59 8.07
N SER A 80 15.40 -6.36 7.84
CA SER A 80 14.60 -5.28 7.29
C SER A 80 14.50 -5.37 5.76
N TYR A 81 13.70 -4.51 5.13
CA TYR A 81 13.62 -4.43 3.68
C TYR A 81 14.98 -4.11 3.04
N ASP A 82 15.72 -3.15 3.60
CA ASP A 82 17.04 -2.77 3.08
C ASP A 82 18.05 -3.92 3.20
N ASP A 83 18.00 -4.68 4.30
CA ASP A 83 18.82 -5.89 4.46
C ASP A 83 18.51 -6.93 3.38
N LEU A 84 17.22 -7.13 3.05
CA LEU A 84 16.82 -8.05 1.99
C LEU A 84 17.26 -7.55 0.62
N SER A 85 17.06 -6.26 0.34
CA SER A 85 17.46 -5.61 -0.92
C SER A 85 18.96 -5.75 -1.17
N SER A 86 19.77 -5.48 -0.14
CA SER A 86 21.22 -5.68 -0.19
C SER A 86 21.60 -7.16 -0.33
N ALA A 87 20.92 -8.07 0.38
CA ALA A 87 21.22 -9.49 0.31
C ALA A 87 20.93 -10.11 -1.06
N VAL A 88 19.92 -9.63 -1.81
CA VAL A 88 19.57 -10.17 -3.14
C VAL A 88 20.74 -10.09 -4.12
N VAL A 89 21.52 -9.01 -4.05
CA VAL A 89 22.68 -8.77 -4.92
C VAL A 89 23.98 -9.42 -4.40
N ALA A 90 23.97 -9.96 -3.18
CA ALA A 90 25.13 -10.60 -2.59
C ALA A 90 25.49 -11.92 -3.32
N PRO A 91 26.79 -12.17 -3.59
CA PRO A 91 27.22 -13.31 -4.40
C PRO A 91 27.05 -14.67 -3.68
N ASP A 92 27.20 -14.68 -2.35
CA ASP A 92 27.15 -15.85 -1.49
C ASP A 92 25.73 -16.30 -1.12
N LEU A 93 24.70 -15.52 -1.50
CA LEU A 93 23.32 -15.88 -1.21
C LEU A 93 22.89 -17.14 -2.01
N THR A 94 22.42 -18.16 -1.30
CA THR A 94 21.93 -19.39 -1.94
C THR A 94 20.81 -19.09 -2.95
N PRO A 95 20.72 -19.84 -4.08
CA PRO A 95 19.69 -19.60 -5.10
C PRO A 95 18.24 -19.64 -4.55
N ARG A 96 17.98 -20.51 -3.56
CA ARG A 96 16.66 -20.61 -2.92
C ARG A 96 16.31 -19.36 -2.13
N LYS A 97 17.21 -18.86 -1.27
CA LYS A 97 17.00 -17.62 -0.53
C LYS A 97 16.90 -16.41 -1.47
N ARG A 98 17.73 -16.35 -2.51
CA ARG A 98 17.70 -15.27 -3.51
C ARG A 98 16.34 -15.14 -4.18
N LYS A 99 15.78 -16.25 -4.69
CA LYS A 99 14.43 -16.24 -5.29
C LYS A 99 13.35 -15.76 -4.32
N LEU A 100 13.44 -16.17 -3.06
CA LEU A 100 12.49 -15.76 -2.04
C LEU A 100 12.61 -14.25 -1.74
N PHE A 101 13.82 -13.74 -1.55
CA PHE A 101 14.04 -12.32 -1.28
C PHE A 101 13.65 -11.47 -2.48
N GLN A 102 13.97 -11.90 -3.71
CA GLN A 102 13.51 -11.24 -4.94
C GLN A 102 11.99 -11.12 -4.98
N LYS A 103 11.26 -12.21 -4.70
CA LYS A 103 9.78 -12.18 -4.65
C LYS A 103 9.23 -11.12 -3.69
N ILE A 104 9.91 -10.87 -2.57
CA ILE A 104 9.50 -9.88 -1.56
C ILE A 104 9.87 -8.47 -2.01
N VAL A 105 11.12 -8.26 -2.43
CA VAL A 105 11.67 -6.96 -2.85
C VAL A 105 10.96 -6.45 -4.10
N GLU A 106 10.64 -7.33 -5.05
CA GLU A 106 9.95 -7.00 -6.31
C GLU A 106 8.42 -6.89 -6.14
N ASN A 107 7.89 -7.01 -4.91
CA ASN A 107 6.47 -6.85 -4.67
C ASN A 107 6.03 -5.38 -4.79
N LYS A 108 5.69 -4.97 -6.02
CA LYS A 108 5.22 -3.63 -6.37
C LYS A 108 3.99 -3.13 -5.61
N SER A 109 3.26 -3.98 -4.90
CA SER A 109 2.12 -3.50 -4.10
C SER A 109 2.52 -3.00 -2.71
N GLY A 110 3.71 -3.38 -2.21
CA GLY A 110 4.07 -3.19 -0.81
C GLY A 110 3.14 -3.88 0.20
N LEU A 111 2.21 -4.72 -0.28
CA LEU A 111 1.18 -5.38 0.51
C LEU A 111 1.22 -6.89 0.29
N THR A 112 0.85 -7.64 1.31
CA THR A 112 0.69 -9.09 1.25
C THR A 112 -0.75 -9.45 1.60
N PRO A 113 -1.32 -10.57 1.11
CA PRO A 113 -2.66 -10.99 1.52
C PRO A 113 -2.79 -11.18 3.04
N TYR A 114 -1.75 -11.72 3.67
CA TYR A 114 -1.67 -11.89 5.11
C TYR A 114 -1.61 -10.54 5.84
N GLY A 115 -0.74 -9.63 5.42
CA GLY A 115 -0.64 -8.29 6.01
C GLY A 115 -1.91 -7.46 5.84
N LEU A 116 -2.60 -7.55 4.70
CA LEU A 116 -3.91 -6.92 4.52
C LEU A 116 -4.96 -7.47 5.50
N SER A 117 -4.92 -8.78 5.76
CA SER A 117 -5.79 -9.40 6.76
C SER A 117 -5.45 -8.92 8.18
N CYS A 118 -4.16 -8.73 8.48
CA CYS A 118 -3.72 -8.16 9.75
C CYS A 118 -4.19 -6.72 9.91
N LEU A 119 -4.04 -5.86 8.89
CA LEU A 119 -4.54 -4.48 8.92
C LEU A 119 -6.04 -4.44 9.23
N ARG A 120 -6.85 -5.28 8.57
CA ARG A 120 -8.30 -5.36 8.83
C ARG A 120 -8.64 -5.81 10.24
N ARG A 121 -7.85 -6.71 10.83
CA ARG A 121 -8.08 -7.24 12.16
C ARG A 121 -7.65 -6.26 13.25
N ASP A 122 -6.47 -5.68 13.09
CA ASP A 122 -5.71 -5.07 14.19
C ASP A 122 -5.83 -3.53 14.23
N VAL A 123 -6.16 -2.87 13.12
CA VAL A 123 -6.52 -1.43 13.09
C VAL A 123 -7.88 -1.24 13.75
N ARG A 124 -8.04 -0.22 14.60
CA ARG A 124 -9.31 0.02 15.32
C ARG A 124 -10.36 0.64 14.39
N ASP A 125 -11.63 0.27 14.54
CA ASP A 125 -12.70 0.91 13.77
C ASP A 125 -12.84 2.37 14.21
N GLY A 126 -12.95 3.30 13.25
CA GLY A 126 -12.91 4.74 13.49
C GLY A 126 -11.50 5.33 13.65
N GLU A 127 -10.44 4.55 13.45
CA GLU A 127 -9.05 5.03 13.55
C GLU A 127 -8.58 5.68 12.23
N LEU A 128 -8.05 6.90 12.34
CA LEU A 128 -7.28 7.56 11.29
C LEU A 128 -5.80 7.26 11.52
N CYS A 129 -5.11 6.79 10.48
CA CYS A 129 -3.72 6.38 10.57
C CYS A 129 -3.01 6.57 9.22
N VAL A 130 -1.70 6.35 9.20
CA VAL A 130 -0.89 6.39 7.97
C VAL A 130 -0.53 4.96 7.57
N LEU A 131 -0.74 4.63 6.30
CA LEU A 131 -0.27 3.39 5.68
C LEU A 131 0.92 3.67 4.78
N PHE A 132 2.06 3.03 5.06
CA PHE A 132 3.20 2.98 4.17
C PHE A 132 3.10 1.73 3.27
N HIS A 133 2.95 1.95 1.96
CA HIS A 133 2.92 0.87 0.96
C HIS A 133 3.38 1.39 -0.40
N ASN A 134 4.11 0.56 -1.15
CA ASN A 134 4.66 0.92 -2.47
C ASN A 134 5.39 2.29 -2.46
N GLU A 135 6.28 2.50 -1.48
CA GLU A 135 7.04 3.76 -1.31
C GLU A 135 6.18 5.02 -1.13
N HIS A 136 4.89 4.86 -0.82
CA HIS A 136 3.94 5.94 -0.65
C HIS A 136 3.31 5.92 0.75
N PHE A 137 3.02 7.10 1.29
CA PHE A 137 2.26 7.28 2.52
C PHE A 137 0.81 7.65 2.18
N SER A 138 -0.12 6.76 2.50
CA SER A 138 -1.55 7.00 2.33
C SER A 138 -2.21 7.29 3.67
N THR A 139 -3.10 8.28 3.72
CA THR A 139 -4.01 8.43 4.86
C THR A 139 -5.02 7.30 4.81
N MET A 140 -5.07 6.46 5.84
CA MET A 140 -5.95 5.31 5.95
C MET A 140 -6.97 5.51 7.07
N PHE A 141 -8.23 5.16 6.80
CA PHE A 141 -9.30 5.19 7.78
C PHE A 141 -10.02 3.85 7.80
N LYS A 142 -10.35 3.36 9.00
CA LYS A 142 -11.18 2.16 9.14
C LYS A 142 -12.61 2.53 9.48
N TYR A 143 -13.57 2.05 8.69
CA TYR A 143 -14.99 2.29 8.91
C TYR A 143 -15.81 1.03 8.68
N LYS A 144 -16.62 0.64 9.67
CA LYS A 144 -17.47 -0.56 9.62
C LYS A 144 -16.69 -1.82 9.24
N GLY A 145 -15.49 -1.95 9.77
CA GLY A 145 -14.61 -3.10 9.53
C GLY A 145 -13.85 -3.07 8.20
N GLN A 146 -14.04 -2.05 7.36
CA GLN A 146 -13.39 -1.91 6.05
C GLN A 146 -12.31 -0.83 6.11
N LEU A 147 -11.27 -0.99 5.29
CA LEU A 147 -10.15 -0.06 5.17
C LEU A 147 -10.32 0.83 3.95
N TYR A 148 -10.03 2.11 4.12
CA TYR A 148 -10.16 3.13 3.09
C TYR A 148 -8.90 3.98 3.03
N LEU A 149 -8.40 4.26 1.83
CA LEU A 149 -7.29 5.17 1.58
C LEU A 149 -7.83 6.48 1.02
N LEU A 150 -7.38 7.62 1.52
CA LEU A 150 -7.78 8.91 0.99
C LEU A 150 -7.23 9.07 -0.43
N ALA A 151 -8.09 9.38 -1.39
CA ALA A 151 -7.69 9.70 -2.76
C ALA A 151 -7.10 11.12 -2.77
N THR A 152 -5.82 11.24 -3.10
CA THR A 152 -5.08 12.51 -3.12
C THR A 152 -4.53 12.87 -4.49
N ASP A 153 -4.72 12.02 -5.49
CA ASP A 153 -4.25 12.26 -6.87
C ASP A 153 -5.09 13.37 -7.53
N GLU A 154 -4.41 14.27 -8.25
CA GLU A 154 -5.03 15.38 -8.97
C GLU A 154 -6.04 14.91 -10.03
N ALA A 155 -5.90 13.69 -10.54
CA ALA A 155 -6.87 13.09 -11.47
C ALA A 155 -8.29 13.00 -10.89
N PHE A 156 -8.46 13.06 -9.56
CA PHE A 156 -9.77 13.03 -8.89
C PHE A 156 -10.36 14.41 -8.58
N LEU A 157 -9.70 15.51 -8.97
CA LEU A 157 -10.12 16.87 -8.61
C LEU A 157 -11.58 17.19 -8.98
N ASP A 158 -12.00 16.79 -10.19
CA ASP A 158 -13.36 17.01 -10.70
C ASP A 158 -14.31 15.82 -10.44
N MET A 159 -13.89 14.86 -9.62
CA MET A 159 -14.66 13.66 -9.29
C MET A 159 -15.11 13.70 -7.81
N PRO A 160 -16.22 14.41 -7.47
CA PRO A 160 -16.64 14.65 -6.08
C PRO A 160 -16.97 13.37 -5.29
N ASN A 161 -17.15 12.28 -6.01
CA ASN A 161 -17.49 10.96 -5.51
C ASN A 161 -16.29 10.01 -5.34
N HIS A 162 -15.07 10.49 -5.61
CA HIS A 162 -13.83 9.72 -5.50
C HIS A 162 -12.99 10.29 -4.35
N VAL A 163 -13.48 10.14 -3.13
CA VAL A 163 -12.81 10.64 -1.92
C VAL A 163 -11.98 9.54 -1.26
N TRP A 164 -12.52 8.32 -1.20
CA TRP A 164 -11.85 7.19 -0.57
C TRP A 164 -11.71 6.03 -1.54
N GLU A 165 -10.52 5.45 -1.65
CA GLU A 165 -10.30 4.15 -2.28
C GLU A 165 -10.49 3.04 -1.25
N LYS A 166 -11.38 2.09 -1.50
CA LYS A 166 -11.61 0.95 -0.60
C LYS A 166 -10.50 -0.10 -0.78
N LEU A 167 -9.70 -0.34 0.26
CA LEU A 167 -8.58 -1.27 0.23
C LEU A 167 -9.06 -2.73 0.41
N GLU A 168 -9.60 -3.29 -0.67
CA GLU A 168 -10.11 -4.67 -0.70
C GLU A 168 -9.06 -5.69 -1.13
N LYS A 169 -8.21 -5.31 -2.09
CA LYS A 169 -7.26 -6.19 -2.75
C LYS A 169 -5.86 -5.62 -2.66
N VAL A 170 -4.89 -6.53 -2.69
CA VAL A 170 -3.46 -6.20 -2.73
C VAL A 170 -3.05 -5.60 -4.08
N LYS A 171 -3.75 -5.96 -5.17
CA LYS A 171 -3.46 -5.48 -6.53
C LYS A 171 -4.74 -5.21 -7.32
N GLY A 172 -4.93 -3.94 -7.68
CA GLY A 172 -5.88 -3.49 -8.69
C GLY A 172 -7.36 -3.71 -8.38
N GLY A 173 -8.22 -2.93 -9.04
CA GLY A 173 -9.67 -3.12 -8.99
C GLY A 173 -10.29 -2.85 -7.62
N ASN A 174 -9.69 -1.95 -6.85
CA ASN A 174 -10.34 -1.32 -5.70
C ASN A 174 -11.37 -0.30 -6.19
N VAL A 175 -12.42 -0.11 -5.39
CA VAL A 175 -13.54 0.78 -5.73
C VAL A 175 -13.38 2.11 -4.98
N TYR A 176 -13.68 3.21 -5.67
CA TYR A 176 -13.72 4.53 -5.07
C TYR A 176 -15.11 4.86 -4.54
N VAL A 177 -15.17 5.55 -3.41
CA VAL A 177 -16.41 5.93 -2.72
C VAL A 177 -16.37 7.41 -2.31
N SER A 178 -17.55 7.97 -2.10
CA SER A 178 -17.76 9.34 -1.65
C SER A 178 -17.29 9.55 -0.20
N SER A 179 -17.30 10.81 0.25
CA SER A 179 -16.91 11.19 1.62
C SER A 179 -17.71 10.50 2.73
N ASP A 180 -18.93 10.06 2.44
CA ASP A 180 -19.81 9.30 3.34
C ASP A 180 -19.73 7.77 3.14
N PHE A 181 -18.66 7.29 2.49
CA PHE A 181 -18.35 5.88 2.25
C PHE A 181 -19.39 5.14 1.41
N LYS A 182 -20.05 5.83 0.47
CA LYS A 182 -21.02 5.23 -0.45
C LYS A 182 -20.40 5.00 -1.82
N GLU A 183 -20.60 3.79 -2.33
CA GLU A 183 -20.26 3.48 -3.72
C GLU A 183 -21.14 4.30 -4.65
N CYS A 184 -20.48 5.02 -5.56
CA CYS A 184 -21.18 5.75 -6.58
C CYS A 184 -21.47 4.78 -7.72
N LYS A 185 -22.76 4.55 -7.98
CA LYS A 185 -23.16 3.98 -9.26
C LYS A 185 -22.76 5.03 -10.29
N MET A 186 -21.98 4.64 -11.31
CA MET A 186 -21.91 5.45 -12.51
C MET A 186 -23.34 5.58 -13.02
N ASP A 187 -23.96 6.74 -12.79
CA ASP A 187 -25.12 7.11 -13.56
C ASP A 187 -24.66 7.08 -15.01
N HIS A 188 -25.31 6.23 -15.80
CA HIS A 188 -25.18 6.21 -17.25
C HIS A 188 -25.24 7.68 -17.70
N VAL A 189 -24.11 8.21 -18.19
CA VAL A 189 -24.10 9.51 -18.86
C VAL A 189 -25.22 9.48 -19.89
N GLY A 190 -26.12 10.44 -19.77
CA GLY A 190 -27.41 10.44 -20.45
C GLY A 190 -27.25 10.15 -21.94
N SER A 191 -28.04 9.18 -22.42
CA SER A 191 -28.37 9.07 -23.84
C SER A 191 -29.08 10.36 -24.24
N MET A 192 -28.31 11.24 -24.85
CA MET A 192 -28.76 12.47 -25.47
C MET A 192 -29.47 12.07 -26.76
N ASN A 193 -30.80 12.20 -26.78
CA ASN A 193 -31.70 12.19 -27.93
C ASN A 193 -31.61 10.98 -28.88
N ASP A 194 -32.50 10.02 -28.66
CA ASP A 194 -32.92 9.04 -29.66
C ASP A 194 -33.69 9.73 -30.79
N ALA A 195 -32.94 10.24 -31.78
CA ALA A 195 -33.39 10.41 -33.15
C ALA A 195 -32.17 10.70 -34.02
N THR A 196 -31.83 9.71 -34.86
CA THR A 196 -30.82 9.74 -35.92
C THR A 196 -29.42 9.35 -35.46
N LEU A 197 -29.08 8.06 -35.56
CA LEU A 197 -27.78 7.57 -36.04
C LEU A 197 -27.88 6.05 -36.24
N ALA A 198 -28.02 5.67 -37.52
CA ALA A 198 -27.86 4.30 -37.94
C ALA A 198 -26.46 3.81 -37.54
N VAL A 199 -26.41 2.67 -36.88
CA VAL A 199 -25.20 1.93 -36.55
C VAL A 199 -24.51 1.52 -37.85
N SER A 200 -23.35 2.14 -38.13
CA SER A 200 -22.27 1.53 -38.90
C SER A 200 -21.17 1.25 -37.87
N THR A 201 -21.01 -0.01 -37.49
CA THR A 201 -19.92 -0.43 -36.61
C THR A 201 -18.58 -0.24 -37.32
N ASN A 202 -17.63 0.45 -36.70
CA ASN A 202 -16.26 0.62 -37.21
C ASN A 202 -15.51 -0.72 -37.35
N ASP A 203 -16.01 -1.80 -36.75
CA ASP A 203 -15.43 -3.14 -36.85
C ASP A 203 -15.54 -3.74 -38.27
N ASP A 204 -16.51 -3.28 -39.09
CA ASP A 204 -16.70 -3.78 -40.47
C ASP A 204 -15.66 -3.17 -41.45
N ILE A 205 -15.13 -1.99 -41.14
CA ILE A 205 -14.19 -1.28 -42.03
C ILE A 205 -12.80 -1.90 -41.93
N ASP A 206 -12.36 -2.20 -40.71
CA ASP A 206 -11.05 -2.83 -40.48
C ASP A 206 -11.02 -4.27 -41.04
N GLU A 207 -12.13 -5.01 -40.96
CA GLU A 207 -12.21 -6.35 -41.56
C GLU A 207 -12.18 -6.29 -43.10
N GLN A 208 -12.86 -5.31 -43.71
CA GLN A 208 -12.84 -5.13 -45.16
C GLN A 208 -11.46 -4.68 -45.68
N LEU A 209 -10.78 -3.80 -44.94
CA LEU A 209 -9.42 -3.35 -45.30
C LEU A 209 -8.39 -4.49 -45.15
N ALA A 210 -8.53 -5.34 -44.12
CA ALA A 210 -7.67 -6.50 -43.95
C ALA A 210 -7.82 -7.52 -45.10
N ARG A 211 -9.04 -7.73 -45.59
CA ARG A 211 -9.29 -8.62 -46.74
C ARG A 211 -8.71 -8.06 -48.04
N SER A 212 -8.84 -6.76 -48.30
CA SER A 212 -8.32 -6.16 -49.54
C SER A 212 -6.79 -6.23 -49.63
N LEU A 213 -6.09 -6.01 -48.51
CA LEU A 213 -4.62 -6.12 -48.46
C LEU A 213 -4.13 -7.55 -48.72
N GLN A 214 -4.89 -8.57 -48.27
CA GLN A 214 -4.58 -9.97 -48.54
C GLN A 214 -4.77 -10.35 -50.01
N GLU A 215 -5.77 -9.78 -50.69
CA GLU A 215 -6.03 -10.04 -52.11
C GLU A 215 -4.99 -9.37 -53.03
N GLU A 216 -4.45 -8.20 -52.64
CA GLU A 216 -3.36 -7.54 -53.37
C GLU A 216 -2.02 -8.29 -53.25
N GLU A 217 -1.69 -8.88 -52.08
CA GLU A 217 -0.50 -9.71 -51.93
C GLU A 217 -0.56 -11.02 -52.75
N PHE A 218 -1.75 -11.55 -53.02
CA PHE A 218 -1.91 -12.78 -53.79
C PHE A 218 -1.88 -12.56 -55.31
N ASN A 219 -2.16 -11.33 -55.75
CA ASN A 219 -2.23 -10.96 -57.18
C ASN A 219 -1.01 -10.17 -57.68
N ALA A 220 0.03 -9.99 -56.86
CA ALA A 220 1.33 -9.42 -57.21
C ALA A 220 2.39 -10.52 -57.42
#